data_AF-A0A7Y5QND8-F1
#
_entry.id   AF-A0A7Y5QND8-F1
#
_cell.length_a   1.000
_cell.length_b   1.000
_cell.length_c   1.000
_cell.angle_alpha   90.00
_cell.angle_beta   90.00
_cell.angle_gamma   90.00
#
_symmetry.space_group_name_H-M   'P 1'
#
loop_
_entity.id
_entity.type
_entity.pdbx_description
1 polymer ?
#
loop_
_entity_poly.entity_id
_entity_poly.type
_entity_poly.pdbx_seq_one_letter_code
_entity_poly.pdbx_strand_id
1 'polypeptide(L)'
;MDVYVPPGQNRVVSAPVAPSGSVLEQLRLAGDGEEFDNLVHYVPPKAEQIKVVYLGDEDPRDPQRLLYYLKRAFPETRRQNVQVVARPTAAALPAEDVLAAPLLVIGDVLTPESTASAREFLSNGKPVLLVTKSIASARTVADLTGLGNVSAEEAAT
;
A
#
# COMPACT_ATOMS: atom_id res chain seq x y z
N MET A 1 27.60 25.36 -8.98
CA MET A 1 27.33 26.02 -7.69
C MET A 1 28.67 26.17 -7.04
N ASP A 2 29.02 27.38 -6.61
CA ASP A 2 30.36 27.65 -6.07
C ASP A 2 30.25 27.93 -4.57
N VAL A 3 31.13 27.29 -3.80
CA VAL A 3 31.12 27.33 -2.34
C VAL A 3 32.55 27.52 -1.86
N TYR A 4 32.78 28.55 -1.04
CA TYR A 4 34.07 28.78 -0.42
C TYR A 4 34.09 28.23 1.01
N VAL A 5 35.05 27.36 1.30
CA VAL A 5 35.26 26.73 2.62
C VAL A 5 36.66 27.06 3.13
N PRO A 6 36.82 27.99 4.09
CA PRO A 6 38.11 28.29 4.68
C PRO A 6 38.68 27.11 5.48
N PRO A 7 40.00 27.07 5.72
CA PRO A 7 40.62 26.07 6.59
C PRO A 7 39.96 26.00 7.98
N GLY A 8 39.66 24.79 8.44
CA GLY A 8 39.03 24.54 9.74
C GLY A 8 37.54 24.89 9.83
N GLN A 9 36.88 25.20 8.70
CA GLN A 9 35.45 25.46 8.65
C GLN A 9 34.67 24.40 7.88
N ASN A 10 33.39 24.27 8.23
CA ASN A 10 32.43 23.42 7.54
C ASN A 10 31.33 24.28 6.88
N ARG A 11 30.76 23.79 5.77
CA ARG A 11 29.60 24.37 5.10
C ARG A 11 28.57 23.29 4.79
N VAL A 12 27.29 23.63 4.96
CA VAL A 12 26.17 22.80 4.52
C VAL A 12 25.52 23.52 3.35
N VAL A 13 25.36 22.82 2.24
CA VAL A 13 24.76 23.35 1.02
C VAL A 13 23.70 22.41 0.50
N SER A 14 22.66 22.97 -0.12
CA SER A 14 21.63 22.16 -0.79
C SER A 14 22.21 21.56 -2.07
N ALA A 15 21.99 20.26 -2.27
CA ALA A 15 22.36 19.60 -3.52
C ALA A 15 21.60 20.22 -4.71
N PRO A 16 22.22 20.32 -5.90
CA PRO A 16 21.54 20.79 -7.09
C PRO A 16 20.36 19.89 -7.45
N VAL A 17 19.33 20.47 -8.06
CA VAL A 17 18.19 19.70 -8.59
C VAL A 17 18.67 18.85 -9.76
N ALA A 18 18.24 17.59 -9.79
CA ALA A 18 18.55 16.72 -10.92
C ALA A 18 17.96 17.30 -12.22
N PRO A 19 18.69 17.23 -13.36
CA PRO A 19 18.15 17.59 -14.66
C PRO A 19 16.82 16.86 -14.92
N SER A 20 15.86 17.55 -15.53
CA SER A 20 14.55 16.96 -15.84
C SER A 20 14.69 15.67 -16.65
N GLY A 21 14.03 14.61 -16.19
CA GLY A 21 14.09 13.28 -16.84
C GLY A 21 15.32 12.44 -16.51
N SER A 22 16.22 12.94 -15.65
CA SER A 22 17.38 12.17 -15.16
C SER A 22 17.21 11.78 -13.70
N VAL A 23 17.76 10.62 -13.34
CA VAL A 23 17.84 10.19 -11.94
C VAL A 23 19.21 10.59 -11.41
N LEU A 24 19.24 11.26 -10.27
CA LEU A 24 20.51 11.55 -9.59
C LEU A 24 21.10 10.22 -9.14
N GLU A 25 22.27 9.85 -9.66
CA GLU A 25 22.99 8.64 -9.24
C GLU A 25 24.30 8.96 -8.52
N GLN A 26 24.84 10.16 -8.78
CA GLN A 26 26.12 10.61 -8.25
C GLN A 26 26.10 12.11 -8.00
N LEU A 27 26.69 12.53 -6.89
CA LEU A 27 27.04 13.91 -6.58
C LEU A 27 28.56 14.01 -6.48
N ARG A 28 29.15 14.86 -7.32
CA ARG A 28 30.59 15.11 -7.35
C ARG A 28 30.90 16.49 -6.79
N LEU A 29 31.82 16.55 -5.84
CA LEU A 29 32.50 17.76 -5.41
C LEU A 29 33.74 17.96 -6.30
N ALA A 30 34.03 19.20 -6.65
CA ALA A 30 35.15 19.56 -7.50
C ALA A 30 35.72 20.90 -7.04
N GLY A 31 37.05 21.05 -7.09
CA GLY A 31 37.73 22.30 -6.75
C GLY A 31 38.91 22.14 -5.79
N ASP A 32 39.08 20.97 -5.18
CA ASP A 32 40.29 20.57 -4.48
C ASP A 32 41.12 19.58 -5.33
N GLY A 33 42.35 19.31 -4.87
CA GLY A 33 43.29 18.41 -5.55
C GLY A 33 43.25 16.97 -5.06
N GLU A 34 42.41 16.67 -4.07
CA GLU A 34 42.36 15.37 -3.40
C GLU A 34 41.13 14.59 -3.86
N GLU A 35 41.30 13.52 -4.63
CA GLU A 35 40.17 12.87 -5.31
C GLU A 35 39.38 11.87 -4.44
N PHE A 36 39.85 11.55 -3.24
CA PHE A 36 39.41 10.34 -2.51
C PHE A 36 38.03 10.45 -1.81
N ASP A 37 37.53 11.65 -1.52
CA ASP A 37 36.24 11.88 -0.84
C ASP A 37 35.27 12.77 -1.64
N ASN A 38 35.59 13.01 -2.90
CA ASN A 38 34.86 13.93 -3.78
C ASN A 38 33.60 13.35 -4.43
N LEU A 39 33.25 12.09 -4.17
CA LEU A 39 32.16 11.41 -4.85
C LEU A 39 31.20 10.76 -3.85
N VAL A 40 29.91 11.09 -3.99
CA VAL A 40 28.83 10.44 -3.27
C VAL A 40 27.94 9.71 -4.29
N HIS A 41 27.85 8.39 -4.17
CA HIS A 41 26.89 7.60 -4.94
C HIS A 41 25.53 7.60 -4.22
N TYR A 42 24.47 7.82 -4.99
CA TYR A 42 23.10 7.82 -4.50
C TYR A 42 22.29 6.79 -5.28
N VAL A 43 21.68 5.84 -4.56
CA VAL A 43 20.73 4.91 -5.16
C VAL A 43 19.32 5.44 -4.90
N PRO A 44 18.57 5.84 -5.94
CA PRO A 44 17.19 6.26 -5.78
C PRO A 44 16.37 5.10 -5.19
N PRO A 45 15.48 5.35 -4.22
CA PRO A 45 14.59 4.31 -3.73
C PRO A 45 13.69 3.86 -4.88
N LYS A 46 13.69 2.56 -5.19
CA LYS A 46 12.69 1.98 -6.10
C LYS A 46 11.34 2.04 -5.39
N ALA A 47 10.34 2.65 -6.03
CA ALA A 47 9.00 2.68 -5.48
C ALA A 47 8.46 1.24 -5.33
N GLU A 48 8.08 0.90 -4.10
CA GLU A 48 7.45 -0.38 -3.78
C GLU A 48 6.05 -0.43 -4.41
N GLN A 49 5.74 -1.53 -5.09
CA GLN A 49 4.43 -1.76 -5.69
C GLN A 49 3.60 -2.61 -4.73
N ILE A 50 2.58 -2.00 -4.13
CA ILE A 50 1.78 -2.61 -3.06
C ILE A 50 0.37 -2.87 -3.59
N LYS A 51 -0.04 -4.14 -3.69
CA LYS A 51 -1.37 -4.52 -4.16
C LYS A 51 -2.32 -4.77 -2.99
N VAL A 52 -3.27 -3.87 -2.76
CA VAL A 52 -4.37 -4.08 -1.80
C VAL A 52 -5.54 -4.70 -2.54
N VAL A 53 -6.05 -5.83 -2.04
CA VAL A 53 -7.18 -6.52 -2.68
C VAL A 53 -8.48 -6.11 -1.99
N TYR A 54 -9.50 -5.80 -2.78
CA TYR A 54 -10.85 -5.48 -2.30
C TYR A 54 -11.84 -6.51 -2.83
N LEU A 55 -12.61 -7.15 -1.95
CA LEU A 55 -13.73 -8.01 -2.30
C LEU A 55 -15.05 -7.26 -2.09
N GLY A 56 -15.75 -6.95 -3.17
CA GLY A 56 -17.00 -6.19 -3.15
C GLY A 56 -17.50 -5.87 -4.55
N ASP A 57 -18.81 -5.82 -4.73
CA ASP A 57 -19.47 -5.60 -6.03
C ASP A 57 -19.79 -4.13 -6.33
N GLU A 58 -19.15 -3.20 -5.61
CA GLU A 58 -19.41 -1.77 -5.71
C GLU A 58 -18.80 -1.13 -6.98
N ASP A 59 -19.46 -0.12 -7.56
CA ASP A 59 -18.85 0.71 -8.61
C ASP A 59 -17.79 1.64 -7.98
N PRO A 60 -16.51 1.58 -8.42
CA PRO A 60 -15.45 2.46 -7.92
C PRO A 60 -15.66 3.96 -8.22
N ARG A 61 -16.65 4.32 -9.03
CA ARG A 61 -16.99 5.70 -9.39
C ARG A 61 -18.16 6.27 -8.58
N ASP A 62 -18.85 5.44 -7.79
CA ASP A 62 -19.97 5.87 -6.96
C ASP A 62 -19.46 6.47 -5.63
N PRO A 63 -19.60 7.79 -5.39
CA PRO A 63 -19.15 8.44 -4.16
C PRO A 63 -19.95 8.02 -2.92
N GLN A 64 -21.04 7.26 -3.05
CA GLN A 64 -21.76 6.67 -1.91
C GLN A 64 -21.18 5.32 -1.47
N ARG A 65 -20.12 4.85 -2.13
CA ARG A 65 -19.53 3.51 -1.90
C ARG A 65 -18.11 3.61 -1.36
N LEU A 66 -17.74 2.62 -0.53
CA LEU A 66 -16.42 2.57 0.11
C LEU A 66 -15.30 2.51 -0.93
N LEU A 67 -15.47 1.70 -1.97
CA LEU A 67 -14.44 1.50 -2.99
C LEU A 67 -14.00 2.82 -3.66
N TYR A 68 -14.92 3.78 -3.80
CA TYR A 68 -14.59 5.11 -4.33
C TYR A 68 -13.53 5.82 -3.48
N TYR A 69 -13.68 5.80 -2.16
CA TYR A 69 -12.74 6.43 -1.24
C TYR A 69 -11.46 5.60 -1.09
N LEU A 70 -11.57 4.28 -1.01
CA LEU A 70 -10.41 3.39 -0.85
C LEU A 70 -9.41 3.55 -1.99
N LYS A 71 -9.88 3.65 -3.25
CA LYS A 71 -9.01 3.91 -4.42
C LYS A 71 -8.28 5.25 -4.37
N ARG A 72 -8.74 6.19 -3.55
CA ARG A 72 -8.18 7.55 -3.41
C ARG A 72 -7.41 7.75 -2.10
N ALA A 73 -7.45 6.78 -1.19
CA ALA A 73 -6.83 6.87 0.12
C ALA A 73 -5.29 6.81 0.05
N PHE A 74 -4.74 6.27 -1.04
CA PHE A 74 -3.31 6.06 -1.20
C PHE A 74 -2.75 6.90 -2.35
N PRO A 75 -2.33 8.15 -2.09
CA PRO A 75 -1.63 8.94 -3.09
C PRO A 75 -0.30 8.27 -3.45
N GLU A 76 0.06 8.28 -4.73
CA GLU A 76 1.36 7.79 -5.18
C GLU A 76 2.48 8.65 -4.57
N THR A 77 3.51 7.98 -4.05
CA THR A 77 4.70 8.65 -3.51
C THR A 77 5.95 8.14 -4.19
N ARG A 78 7.08 8.85 -4.03
CA ARG A 78 8.38 8.39 -4.51
C ARG A 78 8.81 7.03 -3.96
N ARG A 79 8.25 6.60 -2.84
CA ARG A 79 8.63 5.35 -2.15
C ARG A 79 7.62 4.23 -2.30
N GLN A 80 6.35 4.55 -2.53
CA GLN A 80 5.25 3.58 -2.53
C GLN A 80 4.22 3.96 -3.58
N ASN A 81 3.82 2.96 -4.37
CA ASN A 81 2.69 3.01 -5.27
C ASN A 81 1.72 1.89 -4.84
N VAL A 82 0.60 2.30 -4.24
CA VAL A 82 -0.43 1.38 -3.75
C VAL A 82 -1.54 1.27 -4.78
N GLN A 83 -1.82 0.04 -5.21
CA GLN A 83 -2.87 -0.26 -6.17
C GLN A 83 -3.99 -1.05 -5.49
N VAL A 84 -5.20 -0.51 -5.51
CA VAL A 84 -6.41 -1.18 -4.99
C VAL A 84 -7.07 -1.95 -6.13
N VAL A 85 -7.02 -3.28 -6.05
CA VAL A 85 -7.59 -4.20 -7.04
C VAL A 85 -8.89 -4.78 -6.50
N ALA A 86 -10.00 -4.32 -7.09
CA ALA A 86 -11.35 -4.77 -6.75
C ALA A 86 -11.70 -6.07 -7.48
N ARG A 87 -12.35 -6.98 -6.76
CA ARG A 87 -12.85 -8.26 -7.24
C ARG A 87 -14.28 -8.48 -6.71
N PRO A 88 -15.15 -9.16 -7.46
CA PRO A 88 -16.49 -9.51 -7.00
C PRO A 88 -16.50 -10.32 -5.71
N THR A 89 -17.57 -10.21 -4.92
CA THR A 89 -17.74 -10.97 -3.65
C THR A 89 -17.81 -12.49 -3.85
N ALA A 90 -18.15 -12.91 -5.06
CA ALA A 90 -18.25 -14.30 -5.47
C ALA A 90 -16.99 -14.85 -6.13
N ALA A 91 -15.96 -14.02 -6.36
CA ALA A 91 -14.74 -14.46 -7.01
C ALA A 91 -13.73 -15.00 -5.98
N ALA A 92 -13.22 -16.21 -6.21
CA ALA A 92 -12.07 -16.72 -5.47
C ALA A 92 -10.85 -15.78 -5.63
N LEU A 93 -10.03 -15.68 -4.58
CA LEU A 93 -8.78 -14.93 -4.69
C LEU A 93 -7.76 -15.78 -5.47
N PRO A 94 -7.11 -15.24 -6.52
CA PRO A 94 -6.00 -15.92 -7.16
C PRO A 94 -4.87 -16.18 -6.17
N ALA A 95 -4.14 -17.28 -6.34
CA ALA A 95 -3.02 -17.63 -5.47
C ALA A 95 -1.95 -16.52 -5.38
N GLU A 96 -1.73 -15.79 -6.47
CA GLU A 96 -0.84 -14.62 -6.48
C GLU A 96 -1.26 -13.55 -5.45
N ASP A 97 -2.56 -13.30 -5.31
CA ASP A 97 -3.10 -12.30 -4.39
C ASP A 97 -3.00 -12.80 -2.96
N VAL A 98 -3.30 -14.09 -2.75
CA VAL A 98 -3.15 -14.74 -1.45
C VAL A 98 -1.70 -14.66 -0.96
N LEU A 99 -0.72 -14.83 -1.85
CA LEU A 99 0.71 -14.84 -1.52
C LEU A 99 1.35 -13.45 -1.47
N ALA A 100 0.97 -12.51 -2.34
CA ALA A 100 1.68 -11.23 -2.49
C ALA A 100 0.97 -10.03 -1.86
N ALA A 101 -0.37 -10.00 -1.79
CA ALA A 101 -1.05 -8.83 -1.25
C ALA A 101 -0.83 -8.72 0.27
N PRO A 102 -0.47 -7.54 0.80
CA PRO A 102 -0.28 -7.35 2.23
C PRO A 102 -1.57 -7.03 2.97
N LEU A 103 -2.67 -6.76 2.27
CA LEU A 103 -3.97 -6.44 2.86
C LEU A 103 -5.11 -6.91 1.95
N LEU A 104 -6.10 -7.55 2.57
CA LEU A 104 -7.39 -7.86 1.98
C LEU A 104 -8.47 -7.02 2.67
N VAL A 105 -9.29 -6.33 1.89
CA VAL A 105 -10.44 -5.57 2.37
C VAL A 105 -11.71 -6.26 1.88
N ILE A 106 -12.63 -6.58 2.80
CA ILE A 106 -13.91 -7.19 2.50
C ILE A 106 -14.98 -6.12 2.69
N GLY A 107 -15.58 -5.71 1.57
CA GLY A 107 -16.60 -4.67 1.54
C GLY A 107 -18.03 -5.19 1.66
N ASP A 108 -18.26 -6.50 1.53
CA ASP A 108 -19.61 -7.08 1.58
C ASP A 108 -19.58 -8.56 2.02
N VAL A 109 -20.75 -9.18 2.14
CA VAL A 109 -20.90 -10.60 2.47
C VAL A 109 -20.28 -11.47 1.37
N LEU A 110 -19.40 -12.38 1.77
CA LEU A 110 -18.70 -13.28 0.86
C LEU A 110 -19.48 -14.57 0.59
N THR A 111 -19.24 -15.16 -0.58
CA THR A 111 -19.65 -16.55 -0.87
C THR A 111 -18.74 -17.54 -0.14
N PRO A 112 -19.16 -18.81 0.05
CA PRO A 112 -18.32 -19.82 0.70
C PRO A 112 -16.94 -20.00 0.04
N GLU A 113 -16.87 -19.86 -1.29
CA GLU A 113 -15.62 -19.96 -2.05
C GLU A 113 -14.66 -18.80 -1.73
N SER A 114 -15.13 -17.55 -1.84
CA SER A 114 -14.33 -16.38 -1.50
C SER A 114 -13.96 -16.32 -0.03
N THR A 115 -14.84 -16.80 0.86
CA THR A 115 -14.56 -16.97 2.29
C THR A 115 -13.44 -17.96 2.54
N ALA A 116 -13.38 -19.07 1.81
CA ALA A 116 -12.28 -20.04 1.92
C ALA A 116 -10.94 -19.40 1.53
N SER A 117 -10.89 -18.65 0.42
CA SER A 117 -9.69 -17.91 0.03
C SER A 117 -9.29 -16.82 1.04
N ALA A 118 -10.26 -16.10 1.61
CA ALA A 118 -9.99 -15.10 2.65
C ALA A 118 -9.49 -15.75 3.95
N ARG A 119 -9.95 -16.96 4.28
CA ARG A 119 -9.43 -17.74 5.41
C ARG A 119 -8.01 -18.24 5.16
N GLU A 120 -7.69 -18.64 3.93
CA GLU A 120 -6.31 -18.95 3.53
C GLU A 120 -5.40 -17.71 3.66
N PHE A 121 -5.88 -16.54 3.24
CA PHE A 121 -5.18 -15.27 3.43
C PHE A 121 -4.85 -15.00 4.91
N LEU A 122 -5.83 -15.16 5.80
CA LEU A 122 -5.64 -15.06 7.25
C LEU A 122 -4.67 -16.10 7.80
N SER A 123 -4.75 -17.34 7.32
CA SER A 123 -3.91 -18.46 7.76
C SER A 123 -2.43 -18.25 7.40
N ASN A 124 -2.16 -17.46 6.35
CA ASN A 124 -0.83 -16.99 5.99
C ASN A 124 -0.32 -15.81 6.85
N GLY A 125 -1.04 -15.45 7.93
CA GLY A 125 -0.63 -14.40 8.87
C GLY A 125 -0.89 -12.97 8.38
N LYS A 126 -1.72 -12.82 7.34
CA LYS A 126 -1.97 -11.51 6.71
C LYS A 126 -3.24 -10.85 7.22
N PRO A 127 -3.27 -9.51 7.32
CA PRO A 127 -4.40 -8.78 7.87
C PRO A 127 -5.58 -8.72 6.89
N VAL A 128 -6.79 -8.90 7.43
CA VAL A 128 -8.06 -8.69 6.72
C VAL A 128 -8.84 -7.58 7.40
N LEU A 129 -9.30 -6.60 6.62
CA LEU A 129 -10.22 -5.56 7.07
C LEU A 129 -11.63 -5.88 6.57
N LEU A 130 -12.54 -6.27 7.46
CA LEU A 130 -13.96 -6.46 7.16
C LEU A 130 -14.73 -5.19 7.49
N VAL A 131 -15.51 -4.67 6.54
CA VAL A 131 -16.39 -3.54 6.75
C VAL A 131 -17.82 -4.03 6.97
N THR A 132 -18.35 -3.80 8.16
CA THR A 132 -19.68 -4.25 8.57
C THR A 132 -20.73 -3.23 8.16
N LYS A 133 -21.44 -3.50 7.06
CA LYS A 133 -22.53 -2.63 6.54
C LYS A 133 -23.91 -3.03 7.02
N SER A 134 -24.05 -4.25 7.53
CA SER A 134 -25.29 -4.78 8.08
C SER A 134 -24.99 -5.95 9.00
N ILE A 135 -25.99 -6.39 9.76
CA ILE A 135 -25.95 -7.62 10.56
C ILE A 135 -25.55 -8.87 9.76
N ALA A 136 -25.74 -8.89 8.43
CA ALA A 136 -25.35 -10.02 7.59
C ALA A 136 -23.84 -10.27 7.57
N SER A 137 -23.02 -9.24 7.83
CA SER A 137 -21.56 -9.37 7.95
C SER A 137 -21.13 -10.27 9.12
N ALA A 138 -21.99 -10.49 10.12
CA ALA A 138 -21.71 -11.38 11.25
C ALA A 138 -21.42 -12.82 10.80
N ARG A 139 -22.11 -13.28 9.74
CA ARG A 139 -21.85 -14.59 9.13
C ARG A 139 -20.44 -14.66 8.56
N THR A 140 -20.00 -13.63 7.84
CA THR A 140 -18.64 -13.58 7.30
C THR A 140 -17.59 -13.59 8.42
N VAL A 141 -17.84 -12.90 9.54
CA VAL A 141 -16.96 -12.99 10.73
C VAL A 141 -16.92 -14.41 11.28
N ALA A 142 -18.08 -15.03 11.48
CA ALA A 142 -18.22 -16.40 11.97
C ALA A 142 -17.41 -17.38 11.09
N ASP A 143 -17.62 -17.32 9.78
CA ASP A 143 -16.96 -18.22 8.83
C ASP A 143 -15.44 -18.00 8.75
N LEU A 144 -14.97 -16.74 8.79
CA LEU A 144 -13.53 -16.41 8.78
C LEU A 144 -12.80 -16.83 10.06
N THR A 145 -13.45 -16.62 11.21
CA THR A 145 -12.88 -16.93 12.52
C THR A 145 -13.04 -18.41 12.92
N GLY A 146 -13.88 -19.15 12.20
CA GLY A 146 -14.26 -20.52 12.58
C GLY A 146 -15.16 -20.57 13.82
N LEU A 147 -15.75 -19.44 14.21
CA LEU A 147 -16.75 -19.37 15.26
C LEU A 147 -18.09 -19.80 14.64
N GLY A 148 -18.69 -20.89 15.12
CA GLY A 148 -19.86 -21.48 14.45
C GLY A 148 -21.06 -20.53 14.30
N ASN A 149 -21.25 -19.58 15.21
CA ASN A 149 -22.22 -18.50 15.06
C ASN A 149 -21.72 -17.23 15.78
N VAL A 150 -22.00 -16.08 15.19
CA VAL A 150 -21.74 -14.76 15.75
C VAL A 150 -23.04 -13.96 15.62
N SER A 151 -23.55 -13.44 16.73
CA SER A 151 -24.71 -12.56 16.72
C SER A 151 -24.29 -11.11 16.48
N ALA A 152 -25.07 -10.38 15.70
CA ALA A 152 -24.94 -8.94 15.53
C ALA A 152 -26.33 -8.30 15.59
N GLU A 153 -26.38 -7.11 16.17
CA GLU A 153 -27.57 -6.28 16.28
C GLU A 153 -27.18 -4.85 15.89
N GLU A 154 -28.11 -4.11 15.30
CA GLU A 154 -27.90 -2.69 15.01
C GLU A 154 -27.83 -1.90 16.31
N ALA A 155 -26.93 -0.93 16.38
CA ALA A 155 -26.85 -0.06 17.54
C ALA A 155 -28.13 0.79 17.64
N ALA A 156 -28.77 0.77 18.81
CA ALA A 156 -29.87 1.68 19.09
C ALA A 156 -29.36 3.13 19.00
N THR A 157 -30.07 3.96 18.23
CA THR A 157 -29.72 5.36 17.99
C THR A 157 -30.20 6.26 19.12
#